data_AF-F8CRV6-F1
#
_entry.id   AF-F8CRV6-F1
#
_cell.length_a   1.000
_cell.length_b   1.000
_cell.length_c   1.000
_cell.angle_alpha   90.00
_cell.angle_beta   90.00
_cell.angle_gamma   90.00
#
_symmetry.space_group_name_H-M   'P 1'
#
loop_
_entity.id
_entity.type
_entity.pdbx_description
1 polymer ?
#
loop_
_entity_poly.entity_id
_entity_poly.type
_entity_poly.pdbx_seq_one_letter_code
_entity_poly.pdbx_strand_id
1 'polypeptide(L)'
;MSGDNVVAPPAKKLRRPVEEVRAELLADADVKEQARLLKVPLEDYVEKIIDYALNPEKPPQIQIVPDEELKAKDPNVPTIAEVEAHLQGIIDGDIVISRAHQRDGFSADDGDARFKTALASDAAQKGAPESRSGTSAAELRNSEKKPKG
;
A
#
# COMPACT_ATOMS: atom_id res chain seq x y z
N MET A 1 -5.72 -18.77 -17.86
CA MET A 1 -5.31 -19.49 -16.63
C MET A 1 -6.58 -19.77 -15.85
N SER A 2 -7.07 -21.01 -15.89
CA SER A 2 -8.25 -21.42 -15.13
C SER A 2 -7.77 -21.79 -13.74
N GLY A 3 -7.92 -20.88 -12.78
CA GLY A 3 -7.67 -21.19 -11.38
C GLY A 3 -8.78 -22.12 -10.90
N ASP A 4 -8.43 -23.37 -10.60
CA ASP A 4 -9.33 -24.31 -9.95
C ASP A 4 -9.83 -23.66 -8.65
N ASN A 5 -11.11 -23.31 -8.64
CA ASN A 5 -11.78 -22.78 -7.47
C ASN A 5 -11.96 -23.96 -6.51
N VAL A 6 -10.96 -24.20 -5.66
CA VAL A 6 -10.99 -25.26 -4.65
C VAL A 6 -12.17 -24.95 -3.74
N VAL A 7 -13.30 -25.62 -3.98
CA VAL A 7 -14.47 -25.55 -3.13
C VAL A 7 -14.04 -26.07 -1.76
N ALA A 8 -13.88 -25.15 -0.82
CA ALA A 8 -13.55 -25.49 0.56
C ALA A 8 -14.55 -26.54 1.08
N PRO A 9 -14.12 -27.53 1.87
CA PRO A 9 -15.03 -28.50 2.48
C PRO A 9 -16.14 -27.75 3.24
N PRO A 10 -17.38 -28.27 3.26
CA PRO A 10 -18.53 -27.55 3.82
C PRO A 10 -18.22 -27.14 5.26
N ALA A 11 -18.27 -25.83 5.50
CA ALA A 11 -17.93 -25.27 6.80
C ALA A 11 -18.87 -25.86 7.87
N LYS A 12 -18.27 -26.37 8.95
CA LYS A 12 -19.01 -27.05 10.01
C LYS A 12 -19.77 -26.03 10.84
N LYS A 13 -21.09 -26.17 10.89
CA LYS A 13 -21.96 -25.33 11.73
C LYS A 13 -21.59 -25.45 13.21
N LEU A 14 -21.66 -24.32 13.93
CA LEU A 14 -21.46 -24.27 15.37
C LEU A 14 -22.45 -25.20 16.09
N ARG A 15 -21.92 -26.11 16.92
CA ARG A 15 -22.72 -27.04 17.74
C ARG A 15 -22.73 -26.71 19.23
N ARG A 16 -21.80 -25.86 19.67
CA ARG A 16 -21.69 -25.42 21.07
C ARG A 16 -22.73 -24.33 21.37
N PRO A 17 -23.15 -24.17 22.64
CA PRO A 17 -24.05 -23.09 23.03
C PRO A 17 -23.46 -21.71 22.70
N VAL A 18 -24.29 -20.83 22.15
CA VAL A 18 -23.84 -19.50 21.68
C VAL A 18 -23.32 -18.64 22.83
N GLU A 19 -23.96 -18.66 23.99
CA GLU A 19 -23.55 -17.82 25.14
C GLU A 19 -22.17 -18.21 25.68
N GLU A 20 -21.83 -19.51 25.70
CA GLU A 20 -20.50 -19.98 26.11
C GLU A 20 -19.42 -19.53 25.13
N VAL A 21 -19.71 -19.67 23.83
CA VAL A 21 -18.78 -19.29 22.76
C VAL A 21 -18.59 -17.78 22.72
N ARG A 22 -19.65 -17.00 22.94
CA ARG A 22 -19.59 -15.54 23.05
C ARG A 22 -18.67 -15.10 24.18
N ALA A 23 -18.83 -15.68 25.38
CA ALA A 23 -17.97 -15.35 26.52
C ALA A 23 -16.49 -15.71 26.27
N GLU A 24 -16.24 -16.83 25.60
CA GLU A 24 -14.90 -17.27 25.20
C GLU A 24 -14.26 -16.29 24.21
N LEU A 25 -14.98 -15.93 23.13
CA LEU A 25 -14.50 -15.00 22.10
C LEU A 25 -14.28 -13.58 22.64
N LEU A 26 -15.10 -13.12 23.60
CA LEU A 26 -14.90 -11.84 24.28
C LEU A 26 -13.67 -11.85 25.20
N ALA A 27 -13.24 -13.00 25.69
CA ALA A 27 -12.06 -13.12 26.52
C ALA A 27 -10.77 -13.28 25.70
N ASP A 28 -10.87 -13.85 24.50
CA ASP A 28 -9.76 -14.19 23.61
C ASP A 28 -8.90 -12.98 23.21
N ALA A 29 -7.58 -13.14 23.26
CA ALA A 29 -6.63 -12.07 22.98
C ALA A 29 -6.49 -11.79 21.47
N ASP A 30 -6.53 -12.83 20.65
CA ASP A 30 -6.40 -12.70 19.20
C ASP A 30 -7.63 -12.01 18.62
N VAL A 31 -8.83 -12.36 19.11
CA VAL A 31 -10.09 -11.71 18.70
C VAL A 31 -10.09 -10.23 19.04
N LYS A 32 -9.55 -9.85 20.21
CA LYS A 32 -9.39 -8.44 20.62
C LYS A 32 -8.45 -7.67 19.70
N GLU A 33 -7.29 -8.24 19.38
CA GLU A 33 -6.34 -7.60 18.48
C GLU A 33 -6.91 -7.48 17.06
N GLN A 34 -7.62 -8.50 16.58
CA GLN A 34 -8.29 -8.46 15.28
C GLN A 34 -9.34 -7.35 15.20
N ALA A 35 -10.21 -7.24 16.21
CA ALA A 35 -11.21 -6.17 16.30
C ALA A 35 -10.54 -4.78 16.28
N ARG A 36 -9.44 -4.61 17.03
CA ARG A 36 -8.65 -3.37 17.06
C ARG A 36 -8.03 -3.03 15.70
N LEU A 37 -7.43 -3.99 15.01
CA LEU A 37 -6.83 -3.80 13.69
C LEU A 37 -7.87 -3.43 12.64
N LEU A 38 -9.04 -4.08 12.69
CA LEU A 38 -10.16 -3.80 11.81
C LEU A 38 -10.93 -2.52 12.17
N LYS A 39 -10.60 -1.91 13.32
CA LYS A 39 -11.27 -0.71 13.88
C LYS A 39 -12.78 -0.93 14.04
N VAL A 40 -13.18 -2.13 14.46
CA VAL A 40 -14.58 -2.50 14.74
C VAL A 40 -14.72 -2.74 16.25
N PRO A 41 -15.85 -2.39 16.88
CA PRO A 41 -16.12 -2.80 18.27
C PRO A 41 -15.97 -4.31 18.45
N LEU A 42 -15.42 -4.74 19.58
CA LEU A 42 -15.15 -6.15 19.85
C LEU A 42 -16.45 -6.97 19.82
N GLU A 43 -17.49 -6.45 20.45
CA GLU A 43 -18.80 -7.06 20.56
C GLU A 43 -19.41 -7.30 19.16
N ASP A 44 -19.37 -6.29 18.29
CA ASP A 44 -19.85 -6.40 16.91
C ASP A 44 -19.05 -7.42 16.09
N TYR A 45 -17.74 -7.51 16.35
CA TYR A 45 -16.88 -8.48 15.68
C TYR A 45 -17.20 -9.92 16.14
N VAL A 46 -17.41 -10.14 17.44
CA VAL A 46 -17.81 -11.43 18.01
C VAL A 46 -19.16 -11.90 17.46
N GLU A 47 -20.15 -11.00 17.40
CA GLU A 47 -21.45 -11.34 16.80
C GLU A 47 -21.33 -11.74 15.32
N LYS A 48 -20.46 -11.07 14.55
CA LYS A 48 -20.18 -11.47 13.16
C LYS A 48 -19.57 -12.86 13.09
N ILE A 49 -18.60 -13.19 13.96
CA ILE A 49 -17.99 -14.54 14.00
C ILE A 49 -19.07 -15.60 14.28
N ILE A 50 -19.91 -15.37 15.28
CA ILE A 50 -20.98 -16.29 15.67
C ILE A 50 -21.98 -16.47 14.53
N ASP A 51 -22.37 -15.38 13.86
CA ASP A 51 -23.31 -15.41 12.74
C ASP A 51 -22.79 -16.27 11.57
N TYR A 52 -21.52 -16.10 11.17
CA TYR A 52 -20.90 -16.96 10.14
C TYR A 52 -20.72 -18.40 10.61
N ALA A 53 -20.47 -18.63 11.90
CA ALA A 53 -20.37 -19.98 12.45
C ALA A 53 -21.73 -20.71 12.48
N LEU A 54 -22.84 -19.98 12.67
CA LEU A 54 -24.20 -20.51 12.63
C LEU A 54 -24.72 -20.70 11.20
N ASN A 55 -24.26 -19.86 10.27
CA ASN A 55 -24.68 -19.81 8.88
C ASN A 55 -23.47 -19.99 7.95
N PRO A 56 -22.84 -21.18 7.91
CA PRO A 56 -21.62 -21.44 7.15
C PRO A 56 -21.77 -21.23 5.63
N GLU A 57 -22.98 -21.32 5.11
CA GLU A 57 -23.34 -21.05 3.71
C GLU A 57 -23.47 -19.56 3.37
N LYS A 58 -23.43 -18.67 4.37
CA LYS A 58 -23.58 -17.23 4.15
C LYS A 58 -22.36 -16.71 3.37
N PRO A 59 -22.56 -16.11 2.18
CA PRO A 59 -21.45 -15.58 1.41
C PRO A 59 -20.82 -14.39 2.16
N PRO A 60 -19.50 -14.16 1.99
CA PRO A 60 -18.85 -12.99 2.53
C PRO A 60 -19.51 -11.72 1.98
N GLN A 61 -19.88 -10.81 2.89
CA GLN A 61 -20.49 -9.54 2.51
C GLN A 61 -19.43 -8.57 2.01
N ILE A 62 -19.47 -8.25 0.73
CA ILE A 62 -18.68 -7.18 0.13
C ILE A 62 -19.51 -5.91 0.21
N GLN A 63 -19.04 -4.91 0.96
CA GLN A 63 -19.69 -3.61 1.00
C GLN A 63 -19.08 -2.72 -0.09
N ILE A 64 -19.86 -2.44 -1.15
CA ILE A 64 -19.50 -1.46 -2.17
C ILE A 64 -20.06 -0.12 -1.70
N VAL A 65 -19.19 0.82 -1.36
CA VAL A 65 -19.57 2.16 -0.91
C VAL A 65 -19.21 3.15 -2.02
N PRO A 66 -20.16 3.96 -2.52
CA PRO A 66 -19.87 5.02 -3.48
C PRO A 66 -18.90 6.06 -2.91
N ASP A 67 -18.09 6.66 -3.79
CA ASP A 67 -17.10 7.69 -3.41
C ASP A 67 -17.73 8.86 -2.64
N GLU A 68 -18.95 9.28 -2.99
CA GLU A 68 -19.69 10.34 -2.28
C GLU A 68 -19.97 9.98 -0.81
N GLU A 69 -20.37 8.74 -0.55
CA GLU A 69 -20.61 8.24 0.81
C GLU A 69 -19.30 8.05 1.59
N LEU A 70 -18.21 7.71 0.91
CA LEU A 70 -16.88 7.65 1.53
C LEU A 70 -16.37 9.03 1.90
N LYS A 71 -16.50 10.02 1.01
CA LYS A 71 -16.16 11.43 1.28
C LYS A 71 -16.98 12.03 2.42
N ALA A 72 -18.26 11.67 2.52
CA ALA A 72 -19.11 12.12 3.62
C ALA A 72 -18.63 11.58 4.99
N LYS A 73 -18.03 10.37 5.02
CA LYS A 73 -17.48 9.76 6.24
C LYS A 73 -16.07 10.25 6.54
N ASP A 74 -15.22 10.35 5.52
CA ASP A 74 -13.87 10.88 5.62
C ASP A 74 -13.56 11.77 4.40
N PRO A 75 -13.58 13.11 4.58
CA PRO A 75 -13.31 14.06 3.51
C PRO A 75 -11.94 13.91 2.83
N ASN A 76 -10.98 13.25 3.50
CA ASN A 76 -9.62 13.06 2.97
C ASN A 76 -9.49 11.86 2.04
N VAL A 77 -10.51 10.99 1.95
CA VAL A 77 -10.47 9.84 1.04
C VAL A 77 -10.48 10.36 -0.40
N PRO A 78 -9.48 10.02 -1.23
CA PRO A 78 -9.47 10.47 -2.62
C PRO A 78 -10.51 9.70 -3.44
N THR A 79 -11.25 10.41 -4.29
CA THR A 79 -12.15 9.77 -5.27
C THR A 79 -11.36 9.26 -6.47
N ILE A 80 -11.98 8.38 -7.29
CA ILE A 80 -11.34 7.89 -8.52
C ILE A 80 -10.95 9.06 -9.43
N ALA A 81 -11.83 10.05 -9.59
CA ALA A 81 -11.58 11.21 -10.44
C ALA A 81 -10.42 12.08 -9.90
N GLU A 82 -10.31 12.24 -8.57
CA GLU A 82 -9.20 12.97 -7.96
C GLU A 82 -7.87 12.24 -8.16
N VAL A 83 -7.85 10.91 -8.05
CA VAL A 83 -6.66 10.09 -8.34
C VAL A 83 -6.27 10.19 -9.82
N GLU A 84 -7.24 10.09 -10.73
CA GLU A 84 -6.98 10.20 -12.17
C GLU A 84 -6.40 11.58 -12.52
N ALA A 85 -6.99 12.66 -12.01
CA ALA A 85 -6.47 14.01 -12.20
C ALA A 85 -5.06 14.18 -11.63
N HIS A 86 -4.77 13.58 -10.46
CA HIS A 86 -3.44 13.60 -9.87
C HIS A 86 -2.41 12.86 -10.72
N LEU A 87 -2.74 11.67 -11.22
CA LEU A 87 -1.88 10.89 -12.11
C LEU A 87 -1.63 11.62 -13.43
N GLN A 88 -2.65 12.27 -13.98
CA GLN A 88 -2.52 13.07 -15.19
C GLN A 88 -1.59 14.27 -14.96
N GLY A 89 -1.70 14.97 -13.83
CA GLY A 89 -0.77 16.05 -13.46
C GLY A 89 0.68 15.60 -13.30
N ILE A 90 0.92 14.34 -12.91
CA ILE A 90 2.26 13.74 -12.91
C ILE A 90 2.77 13.53 -14.34
N ILE A 91 1.92 13.01 -15.23
CA ILE A 91 2.26 12.75 -16.64
C ILE A 91 2.58 14.06 -17.36
N ASP A 92 1.78 15.09 -17.13
CA ASP A 92 1.90 16.41 -17.77
C ASP A 92 3.08 17.23 -17.20
N GLY A 93 3.64 16.80 -16.07
CA GLY A 93 4.80 17.43 -15.42
C GLY A 93 4.45 18.58 -14.48
N ASP A 94 3.17 18.83 -14.23
CA ASP A 94 2.67 19.82 -13.27
C ASP A 94 2.92 19.38 -11.82
N ILE A 95 2.88 18.07 -11.57
CA ILE A 95 3.13 17.47 -10.26
C ILE A 95 4.51 16.81 -10.26
N VAL A 96 5.46 17.47 -9.60
CA VAL A 96 6.84 16.97 -9.49
C VAL A 96 6.92 15.92 -8.38
N ILE A 97 7.17 14.66 -8.76
CA ILE A 97 7.54 13.60 -7.78
C ILE A 97 8.96 13.89 -7.29
N SER A 98 9.07 14.51 -6.11
CA SER A 98 10.36 14.71 -5.47
C SER A 98 10.99 13.36 -5.09
N ARG A 99 12.32 13.22 -5.20
CA ARG A 99 13.03 12.02 -4.67
C ARG A 99 12.88 11.88 -3.15
N ALA A 100 12.51 12.94 -2.43
CA ALA A 100 12.21 12.85 -1.01
C ALA A 100 10.91 12.08 -0.74
N HIS A 101 9.94 12.14 -1.65
CA HIS A 101 8.71 11.34 -1.58
C HIS A 101 8.91 9.88 -2.01
N GLN A 102 10.05 9.53 -2.61
CA GLN A 102 10.43 8.14 -2.89
C GLN A 102 11.05 7.42 -1.69
N ARG A 103 11.30 8.13 -0.58
CA ARG A 103 11.74 7.50 0.67
C ARG A 103 10.51 6.89 1.35
N ASP A 104 10.25 5.62 1.08
CA ASP A 104 9.41 4.85 1.99
C ASP A 104 10.19 4.61 3.31
N GLY A 105 9.48 4.15 4.34
CA GLY A 105 10.07 3.84 5.64
C GLY A 105 11.14 2.73 5.63
N PHE A 106 11.46 2.13 4.47
CA PHE A 106 12.49 1.11 4.31
C PHE A 106 13.84 1.69 3.85
N SER A 107 13.92 2.94 3.37
CA SER A 107 15.14 3.53 2.79
C SER A 107 15.72 4.71 3.60
N ALA A 108 15.45 4.76 4.90
CA ALA A 108 15.73 5.93 5.73
C ALA A 108 17.24 6.22 5.95
N ASP A 109 18.09 5.20 6.03
CA ASP A 109 19.44 5.34 6.61
C ASP A 109 20.52 5.91 5.66
N ASP A 110 20.28 5.98 4.35
CA ASP A 110 21.34 6.24 3.35
C ASP A 110 21.34 7.67 2.74
N GLY A 111 20.49 8.57 3.22
CA GLY A 111 20.24 9.84 2.54
C GLY A 111 21.27 10.95 2.79
N ASP A 112 21.63 11.18 4.05
CA ASP A 112 22.16 12.48 4.49
C ASP A 112 23.50 12.88 3.87
N ALA A 113 24.36 11.93 3.52
CA ALA A 113 25.66 12.21 2.92
C ALA A 113 25.57 12.64 1.45
N ARG A 114 24.56 12.18 0.71
CA ARG A 114 24.37 12.51 -0.71
C ARG A 114 23.65 13.85 -0.89
N PHE A 115 22.77 14.22 0.05
CA PHE A 115 22.01 15.47 0.00
C PHE A 115 22.87 16.72 0.23
N LYS A 116 23.86 16.69 1.15
CA LYS A 116 24.78 17.82 1.35
C LYS A 116 25.62 18.14 0.11
N THR A 117 25.95 17.12 -0.69
CA THR A 117 26.72 17.29 -1.92
C THR A 117 25.87 17.85 -3.07
N ALA A 118 24.57 17.53 -3.12
CA ALA A 118 23.66 18.02 -4.15
C ALA A 118 23.20 19.48 -3.93
N LEU A 119 23.09 19.93 -2.68
CA LEU A 119 22.73 21.32 -2.35
C LEU A 119 23.86 22.34 -2.56
N ALA A 120 25.11 21.89 -2.68
CA ALA A 120 26.27 22.77 -2.87
C ALA A 120 26.48 23.22 -4.32
N SER A 121 25.74 22.66 -5.28
CA SER A 121 25.83 23.04 -6.71
C SER A 121 24.51 23.67 -7.17
N ASP A 122 24.43 24.99 -7.01
CA ASP A 122 23.25 25.83 -7.28
C ASP A 122 22.99 26.07 -8.79
N ALA A 123 23.35 25.13 -9.66
CA ALA A 123 23.29 25.30 -11.11
C ALA A 123 22.89 24.03 -11.84
N ALA A 124 21.69 23.51 -11.57
CA ALA A 124 20.90 22.72 -12.53
C ALA A 124 19.54 22.29 -11.94
N GLN A 125 18.63 23.25 -11.73
CA GLN A 125 17.19 22.94 -11.71
C GLN A 125 16.55 23.55 -12.96
N LYS A 126 16.60 22.78 -14.04
CA LYS A 126 15.65 22.93 -15.14
C LYS A 126 15.20 21.53 -15.55
N GLY A 127 14.01 21.14 -15.11
CA GLY A 127 13.22 20.03 -15.65
C GLY A 127 13.95 18.71 -15.92
N ALA A 128 14.51 18.08 -14.87
CA ALA A 128 15.12 16.74 -14.78
C ALA A 128 16.45 16.49 -15.55
N PRO A 129 17.51 15.90 -14.92
CA PRO A 129 18.71 15.51 -15.63
C PRO A 129 18.77 13.99 -15.81
N GLU A 130 18.14 13.48 -16.86
CA GLU A 130 18.78 12.42 -17.65
C GLU A 130 18.68 12.81 -19.12
N SER A 131 19.58 13.71 -19.53
CA SER A 131 19.99 13.81 -20.92
C SER A 131 20.62 12.48 -21.34
N ARG A 132 19.80 11.52 -21.78
CA ARG A 132 20.29 10.35 -22.50
C ARG A 132 20.52 10.73 -23.97
N SER A 133 21.70 11.27 -24.24
CA SER A 133 22.39 10.96 -25.50
C SER A 133 23.73 10.34 -25.13
N GLY A 134 23.95 9.14 -25.64
CA GLY A 134 24.98 8.23 -25.18
C GLY A 134 26.40 8.75 -25.35
N THR A 135 27.21 8.54 -24.33
CA THR A 135 28.54 7.93 -24.45
C THR A 135 28.89 7.42 -23.07
N SER A 136 28.86 6.09 -22.93
CA SER A 136 29.05 5.43 -21.64
C SER A 136 30.50 5.58 -21.18
N ALA A 137 30.72 5.55 -19.86
CA ALA A 137 32.04 5.59 -19.22
C ALA A 137 32.98 4.41 -19.60
N ALA A 138 32.55 3.51 -20.48
CA ALA A 138 33.38 2.49 -21.10
C ALA A 138 34.27 3.05 -22.25
N GLU A 139 33.86 4.14 -22.92
CA GLU A 139 34.61 4.69 -24.07
C GLU A 139 35.84 5.53 -23.66
N LEU A 140 35.83 6.13 -22.46
CA LEU A 140 36.92 6.95 -21.95
C LEU A 140 38.07 6.14 -21.31
N ARG A 141 37.89 4.85 -21.04
CA ARG A 141 38.93 4.01 -20.42
C ARG A 141 39.97 3.47 -21.41
N ASN A 142 39.76 3.62 -22.71
CA ASN A 142 40.64 3.06 -23.74
C ASN A 142 41.62 4.08 -24.36
N SER A 143 41.57 5.36 -23.99
CA SER A 143 42.48 6.41 -24.48
C SER A 143 43.72 6.65 -23.59
N GLU A 144 43.82 6.00 -22.42
CA GLU A 144 44.90 6.23 -21.44
C GLU A 144 45.92 5.09 -21.27
N LYS A 145 46.04 4.17 -22.25
CA LYS A 145 47.14 3.18 -22.27
C LYS A 145 47.93 3.17 -23.57
N LYS A 146 48.80 4.16 -23.74
CA LYS A 146 50.19 3.97 -24.22
C LYS A 146 51.00 5.27 -24.16
N PRO A 147 52.09 5.34 -23.38
CA PRO A 147 53.20 6.24 -23.65
C PRO A 147 54.30 5.55 -24.48
N LYS A 148 55.11 6.38 -25.12
CA LYS A 148 56.44 6.17 -25.75
C LYS A 148 56.49 5.88 -27.25
N GLY A 149 56.91 6.93 -27.96
CA GLY A 149 57.87 6.93 -29.06
C GLY A 149 58.72 8.18 -28.91
#